data_AF-A0A8H7Y4I9-F1
#
_entry.id   AF-A0A8H7Y4I9-F1
#
_cell.length_a   1.000
_cell.length_b   1.000
_cell.length_c   1.000
_cell.angle_alpha   90.00
_cell.angle_beta   90.00
_cell.angle_gamma   90.00
#
_symmetry.space_group_name_H-M   'P 1'
#
loop_
_entity.id
_entity.type
_entity.pdbx_description
1 polymer ?
#
loop_
_entity_poly.entity_id
_entity_poly.type
_entity_poly.pdbx_seq_one_letter_code
_entity_poly.pdbx_strand_id
1 'polypeptide(L)'
;MVLPLLLSDPSTGLRYGDLGRTVLHFLHVVHSMERATSIFLEAVSYESRLDESDTPPTSSLSSFDAHVGDCACQTRAQMFWDLFSFYKKEENRSVLANAVAVLKSVKANTAKLLEEIELNRAKPRCPSLMTLVTHQAVWERIGFLSFLDLSHKDTEERGKPFQDDPESQCMFSFHFSYIYLSQICLAGSKKVSQSGHRHRDIVVDTEWMPSDIVFVSRLLTMCNMLSEFRFASIEAGPPARVKVRVDLPLMYERNAKELEYLNLSNKRRIDYHIQAHSKTNRQTEAMQIYVSRVTVDWVKKAAMKRNGSWTCFPDSFFATSNRKIECVAAYASFLIVREAWLKSRIPILMMIQHFCSHGGYRNLYCRILPNPADNMTTADYVALGQAQWFDIEVLTVDQIASAPWNRNPHTIIVGMSCQGTIEDFRLRLLESQQGLLPVQHRCRQADECALAIECINISHLVAHFFSQHEQFPFTLPGGEDEIERVGCALEHSLGAHAKSAFFMGRAGAEKFGTGRSTRLATIEHIFLEYPSVFANDMKRIGEKPQVLGCQLE
;
A
#
# COMPACT_ATOMS: atom_id res chain seq x y z
N MET A 1 4.03 -21.92 2.11
CA MET A 1 3.86 -20.90 3.17
C MET A 1 5.01 -19.90 3.07
N VAL A 2 4.77 -18.68 2.57
CA VAL A 2 5.81 -17.65 2.33
C VAL A 2 6.24 -16.87 3.59
N LEU A 3 5.29 -16.50 4.46
CA LEU A 3 5.61 -15.63 5.61
C LEU A 3 6.60 -16.16 6.65
N PRO A 4 6.55 -17.45 7.03
CA PRO A 4 7.46 -17.97 8.03
C PRO A 4 8.93 -17.77 7.67
N LEU A 5 9.27 -17.57 6.40
CA LEU A 5 10.66 -17.42 5.94
C LEU A 5 11.08 -15.96 5.78
N LEU A 6 10.17 -15.08 5.33
CA LEU A 6 10.36 -13.62 5.36
C LEU A 6 10.53 -13.08 6.79
N LEU A 7 10.02 -13.83 7.77
CA LEU A 7 9.99 -13.50 9.18
C LEU A 7 10.66 -14.57 10.08
N SER A 8 11.34 -15.59 9.52
CA SER A 8 11.99 -16.63 10.34
C SER A 8 13.31 -16.16 10.90
N ASP A 9 13.59 -16.64 12.11
CA ASP A 9 14.93 -16.77 12.65
C ASP A 9 15.80 -17.69 11.76
N PRO A 10 16.95 -17.21 11.25
CA PRO A 10 17.89 -18.00 10.43
C PRO A 10 18.42 -19.25 11.14
N SER A 11 18.46 -19.22 12.48
CA SER A 11 18.94 -20.33 13.32
C SER A 11 17.93 -21.47 13.48
N THR A 12 16.73 -21.33 12.92
CA THR A 12 15.67 -22.35 12.98
C THR A 12 16.19 -23.68 12.42
N GLY A 13 16.23 -24.70 13.28
CA GLY A 13 16.65 -26.05 12.91
C GLY A 13 15.66 -26.74 11.97
N LEU A 14 16.20 -27.48 11.00
CA LEU A 14 15.48 -28.24 9.98
C LEU A 14 15.69 -29.74 10.17
N ARG A 15 14.59 -30.49 10.11
CA ARG A 15 14.66 -31.95 9.98
C ARG A 15 14.90 -32.29 8.52
N TYR A 16 15.80 -33.22 8.24
CA TYR A 16 16.10 -33.66 6.88
C TYR A 16 14.84 -34.09 6.09
N GLY A 17 13.88 -34.75 6.75
CA GLY A 17 12.62 -35.15 6.12
C GLY A 17 11.72 -33.98 5.66
N ASP A 18 11.93 -32.79 6.22
CA ASP A 18 11.19 -31.57 5.89
C ASP A 18 11.96 -30.66 4.90
N LEU A 19 13.18 -31.04 4.50
CA LEU A 19 14.07 -30.20 3.69
C LEU A 19 13.45 -29.83 2.33
N GLY A 20 12.96 -30.82 1.57
CA GLY A 20 12.34 -30.56 0.26
C GLY A 20 11.14 -29.60 0.35
N ARG A 21 10.29 -29.79 1.36
CA ARG A 21 9.16 -28.88 1.62
C ARG A 21 9.62 -27.48 2.01
N THR A 22 10.69 -27.37 2.79
CA THR A 22 11.25 -26.08 3.21
C THR A 22 11.85 -25.33 2.02
N VAL A 23 12.63 -26.02 1.18
CA VAL A 23 13.21 -25.43 -0.04
C VAL A 23 12.11 -25.03 -1.03
N LEU A 24 11.04 -25.82 -1.16
CA LEU A 24 9.87 -25.41 -1.94
C LEU A 24 9.24 -24.12 -1.39
N HIS A 25 9.12 -23.98 -0.07
CA HIS A 25 8.64 -22.73 0.52
C HIS A 25 9.60 -21.56 0.23
N PHE A 26 10.92 -21.76 0.30
CA PHE A 26 11.89 -20.72 -0.12
C PHE A 26 11.69 -20.33 -1.57
N LEU A 27 11.45 -21.28 -2.47
CA LEU A 27 11.24 -21.00 -3.88
C LEU A 27 10.04 -20.07 -4.08
N HIS A 28 8.91 -20.33 -3.40
CA HIS A 28 7.75 -19.43 -3.45
C HIS A 28 8.04 -18.04 -2.88
N VAL A 29 8.84 -17.94 -1.81
CA VAL A 29 9.20 -16.66 -1.19
C VAL A 29 10.03 -15.84 -2.16
N VAL A 30 11.12 -16.42 -2.64
CA VAL A 30 12.07 -15.75 -3.54
C VAL A 30 11.38 -15.38 -4.85
N HIS A 31 10.50 -16.23 -5.38
CA HIS A 31 9.68 -15.90 -6.54
C HIS A 31 8.76 -14.71 -6.30
N SER A 32 8.09 -14.66 -5.15
CA SER A 32 7.21 -13.53 -4.81
C SER A 32 8.01 -12.23 -4.62
N MET A 33 9.19 -12.31 -3.98
CA MET A 33 10.11 -11.18 -3.82
C MET A 33 10.65 -10.68 -5.14
N GLU A 34 11.12 -11.59 -6.00
CA GLU A 34 11.63 -11.26 -7.32
C GLU A 34 10.54 -10.60 -8.17
N ARG A 35 9.33 -11.17 -8.21
CA ARG A 35 8.19 -10.59 -8.92
C ARG A 35 7.87 -9.19 -8.42
N ALA A 36 7.63 -9.02 -7.13
CA ALA A 36 7.23 -7.72 -6.57
C ALA A 36 8.30 -6.65 -6.80
N THR A 37 9.58 -7.01 -6.63
CA THR A 37 10.70 -6.09 -6.86
C THR A 37 10.86 -5.77 -8.35
N SER A 38 10.68 -6.76 -9.24
CA SER A 38 10.69 -6.57 -10.70
C SER A 38 9.56 -5.66 -11.19
N ILE A 39 8.34 -5.83 -10.67
CA ILE A 39 7.19 -4.95 -10.97
C ILE A 39 7.51 -3.51 -10.57
N PHE A 40 8.06 -3.31 -9.37
CA PHE A 40 8.41 -1.97 -8.90
C PHE A 40 9.57 -1.36 -9.71
N LEU A 41 10.57 -2.16 -10.09
CA LEU A 41 11.66 -1.74 -10.97
C LEU A 41 11.15 -1.30 -12.36
N GLU A 42 10.24 -2.07 -12.95
CA GLU A 42 9.58 -1.71 -14.22
C GLU A 42 8.84 -0.38 -14.07
N ALA A 43 8.08 -0.22 -12.99
CA ALA A 43 7.36 1.00 -12.70
C ALA A 43 8.30 2.21 -12.59
N VAL A 44 9.36 2.17 -11.76
CA VAL A 44 10.29 3.32 -11.64
C VAL A 44 11.11 3.59 -12.91
N SER A 45 11.21 2.62 -13.81
CA SER A 45 11.93 2.78 -15.08
C SER A 45 11.05 3.30 -16.22
N TYR A 46 9.72 3.29 -16.05
CA TYR A 46 8.78 3.59 -17.13
C TYR A 46 8.97 5.00 -17.72
N GLU A 47 9.10 6.02 -16.87
CA GLU A 47 9.28 7.41 -17.32
C GLU A 47 10.55 7.62 -18.16
N SER A 48 11.61 6.85 -17.89
CA SER A 48 12.88 6.97 -18.62
C SER A 48 12.89 6.31 -20.00
N ARG A 49 11.85 5.53 -20.36
CA ARG A 49 11.74 4.83 -21.65
C ARG A 49 11.10 5.69 -22.74
N LEU A 50 11.58 6.93 -22.90
CA LEU A 50 10.97 7.88 -23.83
C LEU A 50 11.01 7.42 -25.30
N ASP A 51 11.94 6.52 -25.67
CA ASP A 51 12.23 6.18 -27.08
C ASP A 51 11.79 4.77 -27.53
N GLU A 52 11.35 3.87 -26.63
CA GLU A 52 11.28 2.42 -26.97
C GLU A 52 9.89 1.81 -27.21
N SER A 53 8.78 2.49 -26.93
CA SER A 53 7.41 2.18 -27.39
C SER A 53 6.39 2.91 -26.51
N ASP A 54 5.26 3.31 -27.09
CA ASP A 54 4.13 3.89 -26.34
C ASP A 54 3.34 2.87 -25.50
N THR A 55 3.87 1.65 -25.33
CA THR A 55 3.20 0.62 -24.54
C THR A 55 3.34 0.95 -23.05
N PRO A 56 2.23 1.07 -22.30
CA PRO A 56 2.25 1.20 -20.85
C PRO A 56 3.02 0.05 -20.20
N PRO A 57 3.50 0.22 -18.95
CA PRO A 57 4.11 -0.89 -18.24
C PRO A 57 3.11 -2.04 -18.16
N THR A 58 3.63 -3.26 -18.28
CA THR A 58 2.79 -4.46 -18.17
C THR A 58 2.24 -4.62 -16.76
N SER A 59 2.95 -4.05 -15.78
CA SER A 59 2.62 -4.13 -14.37
C SER A 59 2.24 -2.75 -13.81
N SER A 60 1.17 -2.74 -13.03
CA SER A 60 0.55 -1.54 -12.47
C SER A 60 1.10 -1.21 -11.08
N LEU A 61 1.21 0.07 -10.71
CA LEU A 61 1.58 0.48 -9.34
C LEU A 61 0.49 0.12 -8.32
N SER A 62 -0.77 0.04 -8.75
CA SER A 62 -1.89 -0.47 -7.95
C SER A 62 -1.69 -1.93 -7.51
N SER A 63 -0.73 -2.66 -8.10
CA SER A 63 -0.31 -3.98 -7.63
C SER A 63 0.25 -3.98 -6.20
N PHE A 64 0.51 -2.81 -5.59
CA PHE A 64 0.96 -2.67 -4.20
C PHE A 64 -0.06 -1.98 -3.28
N ASP A 65 -1.27 -1.73 -3.77
CA ASP A 65 -2.37 -1.15 -3.00
C ASP A 65 -2.96 -2.18 -2.00
N ALA A 66 -2.26 -2.40 -0.89
CA ALA A 66 -2.55 -3.48 0.03
C ALA A 66 -3.83 -3.23 0.84
N HIS A 67 -4.69 -4.25 0.97
CA HIS A 67 -5.83 -4.19 1.89
C HIS A 67 -5.45 -4.75 3.28
N VAL A 68 -5.16 -3.84 4.19
CA VAL A 68 -4.57 -4.17 5.50
C VAL A 68 -5.61 -4.24 6.63
N GLY A 69 -6.84 -3.79 6.36
CA GLY A 69 -7.87 -3.63 7.39
C GLY A 69 -7.67 -2.37 8.24
N ASP A 70 -6.88 -1.42 7.74
CA ASP A 70 -6.70 -0.07 8.29
C ASP A 70 -7.33 0.99 7.37
N CYS A 71 -7.72 2.14 7.93
CA CYS A 71 -8.27 3.28 7.17
C CYS A 71 -7.15 4.17 6.61
N ALA A 72 -6.16 3.57 5.94
CA ALA A 72 -4.89 4.21 5.60
C ALA A 72 -4.50 4.13 4.11
N CYS A 73 -5.47 4.04 3.19
CA CYS A 73 -5.19 3.99 1.75
C CYS A 73 -4.46 5.24 1.25
N GLN A 74 -4.86 6.43 1.72
CA GLN A 74 -4.17 7.71 1.48
C GLN A 74 -2.72 7.70 1.93
N THR A 75 -2.46 7.10 3.09
CA THR A 75 -1.11 7.02 3.69
C THR A 75 -0.24 6.09 2.85
N ARG A 76 -0.75 4.91 2.46
CA ARG A 76 0.00 3.98 1.61
C ARG A 76 0.27 4.55 0.23
N ALA A 77 -0.69 5.23 -0.39
CA ALA A 77 -0.45 5.91 -1.67
C ALA A 77 0.73 6.88 -1.55
N GLN A 78 0.78 7.67 -0.47
CA GLN A 78 1.89 8.58 -0.21
C GLN A 78 3.22 7.86 0.11
N MET A 79 3.19 6.77 0.87
CA MET A 79 4.39 5.95 1.13
C MET A 79 5.00 5.41 -0.16
N PHE A 80 4.16 4.92 -1.08
CA PHE A 80 4.62 4.44 -2.38
C PHE A 80 5.10 5.57 -3.27
N TRP A 81 4.52 6.77 -3.17
CA TRP A 81 5.07 7.96 -3.83
C TRP A 81 6.48 8.29 -3.33
N ASP A 82 6.71 8.23 -2.02
CA ASP A 82 8.01 8.49 -1.42
C ASP A 82 9.04 7.43 -1.87
N LEU A 83 8.66 6.15 -1.92
CA LEU A 83 9.51 5.09 -2.47
C LEU A 83 9.80 5.29 -3.95
N PHE A 84 8.77 5.60 -4.75
CA PHE A 84 8.91 5.86 -6.17
C PHE A 84 9.89 7.02 -6.41
N SER A 85 9.69 8.13 -5.70
CA SER A 85 10.55 9.32 -5.78
C SER A 85 12.00 9.02 -5.37
N PHE A 86 12.19 8.15 -4.36
CA PHE A 86 13.52 7.72 -3.94
C PHE A 86 14.20 6.86 -5.02
N TYR A 87 13.53 5.82 -5.52
CA TYR A 87 14.08 4.86 -6.48
C TYR A 87 14.08 5.35 -7.94
N LYS A 88 13.42 6.47 -8.25
CA LYS A 88 13.52 7.13 -9.56
C LYS A 88 14.92 7.66 -9.85
N LYS A 89 15.71 7.98 -8.81
CA LYS A 89 17.11 8.39 -8.97
C LYS A 89 17.97 7.23 -9.46
N GLU A 90 18.87 7.50 -10.41
CA GLU A 90 19.70 6.47 -11.08
C GLU A 90 20.44 5.57 -10.09
N GLU A 91 21.10 6.17 -9.09
CA GLU A 91 21.82 5.46 -8.04
C GLU A 91 20.95 4.41 -7.32
N ASN A 92 19.75 4.80 -6.89
CA ASN A 92 18.83 3.95 -6.14
C ASN A 92 18.19 2.92 -7.08
N ARG A 93 17.89 3.32 -8.31
CA ARG A 93 17.39 2.42 -9.35
C ARG A 93 18.37 1.29 -9.65
N SER A 94 19.68 1.59 -9.67
CA SER A 94 20.72 0.60 -9.88
C SER A 94 20.78 -0.43 -8.74
N VAL A 95 20.61 0.01 -7.48
CA VAL A 95 20.48 -0.86 -6.31
C VAL A 95 19.27 -1.79 -6.47
N LEU A 96 18.12 -1.25 -6.87
CA LEU A 96 16.90 -2.03 -7.10
C LEU A 96 17.10 -3.06 -8.24
N ALA A 97 17.76 -2.68 -9.33
CA ALA A 97 18.09 -3.57 -10.44
C ALA A 97 19.06 -4.69 -10.02
N ASN A 98 20.07 -4.36 -9.21
CA ASN A 98 20.99 -5.34 -8.64
C ASN A 98 20.24 -6.33 -7.73
N ALA A 99 19.33 -5.85 -6.88
CA ALA A 99 18.47 -6.69 -6.06
C ALA A 99 17.64 -7.68 -6.90
N VAL A 100 17.01 -7.21 -7.99
CA VAL A 100 16.27 -8.08 -8.91
C VAL A 100 17.18 -9.14 -9.53
N ALA A 101 18.38 -8.76 -9.99
CA ALA A 101 19.33 -9.70 -10.58
C ALA A 101 19.77 -10.78 -9.58
N VAL A 102 20.07 -10.39 -8.33
CA VAL A 102 20.41 -11.33 -7.26
C VAL A 102 19.22 -12.25 -6.95
N LEU A 103 18.00 -11.72 -6.79
CA LEU A 103 16.81 -12.53 -6.51
C LEU A 103 16.50 -13.53 -7.63
N LYS A 104 16.72 -13.18 -8.90
CA LYS A 104 16.63 -14.11 -10.03
C LYS A 104 17.63 -15.26 -9.92
N SER A 105 18.88 -14.96 -9.55
CA SER A 105 19.91 -15.97 -9.30
C SER A 105 19.52 -16.89 -8.13
N VAL A 106 19.08 -16.32 -7.00
CA VAL A 106 18.63 -17.09 -5.84
C VAL A 106 17.44 -17.98 -6.20
N LYS A 107 16.49 -17.49 -6.99
CA LYS A 107 15.34 -18.28 -7.47
C LYS A 107 15.80 -19.51 -8.23
N ALA A 108 16.71 -19.32 -9.20
CA ALA A 108 17.27 -20.41 -9.99
C ALA A 108 18.06 -21.42 -9.13
N ASN A 109 18.86 -20.96 -8.17
CA ASN A 109 19.61 -21.83 -7.28
C ASN A 109 18.70 -22.62 -6.33
N THR A 110 17.63 -21.99 -5.83
CA THR A 110 16.63 -22.65 -4.99
C THR A 110 15.90 -23.75 -5.76
N ALA A 111 15.58 -23.46 -7.03
CA ALA A 111 14.95 -24.41 -7.94
C ALA A 111 15.86 -25.63 -8.20
N LYS A 112 17.16 -25.41 -8.47
CA LYS A 112 18.17 -26.46 -8.61
C LYS A 112 18.34 -27.29 -7.33
N LEU A 113 18.36 -26.64 -6.16
CA LEU A 113 18.46 -27.33 -4.88
C LEU A 113 17.23 -28.24 -4.64
N LEU A 114 16.04 -27.77 -5.00
CA LEU A 114 14.82 -28.57 -4.90
C LEU A 114 14.88 -29.81 -5.80
N GLU A 115 15.38 -29.66 -7.03
CA GLU A 115 15.60 -30.77 -7.95
C GLU A 115 16.65 -31.77 -7.40
N GLU A 116 17.76 -31.28 -6.84
CA GLU A 116 18.78 -32.11 -6.17
C GLU A 116 18.15 -32.95 -5.04
N ILE A 117 17.28 -32.35 -4.22
CA ILE A 117 16.61 -33.04 -3.12
C ILE A 117 15.66 -34.15 -3.64
N GLU A 118 14.83 -33.85 -4.63
CA GLU A 118 13.88 -34.83 -5.17
C GLU A 118 14.59 -36.00 -5.87
N LEU A 119 15.69 -35.74 -6.60
CA LEU A 119 16.51 -36.78 -7.23
C LEU A 119 17.19 -37.73 -6.22
N ASN A 120 17.40 -37.27 -4.98
CA ASN A 120 18.04 -38.05 -3.91
C ASN A 120 17.04 -38.64 -2.90
N ARG A 121 15.73 -38.39 -3.05
CA ARG A 121 14.70 -38.82 -2.09
C ARG A 121 14.60 -40.34 -1.90
N ALA A 122 14.89 -41.12 -2.94
CA ALA A 122 14.87 -42.59 -2.91
C ALA A 122 16.24 -43.22 -2.59
N LYS A 123 17.28 -42.41 -2.38
CA LYS A 123 18.66 -42.86 -2.14
C LYS A 123 18.99 -42.81 -0.65
N PRO A 124 20.07 -43.50 -0.20
CA PRO A 124 20.66 -43.25 1.12
C PRO A 124 20.94 -41.76 1.32
N ARG A 125 20.89 -41.29 2.58
CA ARG A 125 21.04 -39.88 2.94
C ARG A 125 22.28 -39.27 2.28
N CYS A 126 22.07 -38.29 1.41
CA CYS A 126 23.15 -37.61 0.69
C CYS A 126 23.94 -36.73 1.68
N PRO A 127 25.27 -36.91 1.83
CA PRO A 127 26.06 -36.15 2.80
C PRO A 127 25.98 -34.63 2.61
N SER A 128 25.92 -34.13 1.36
CA SER A 128 25.80 -32.70 1.08
C SER A 128 24.49 -32.12 1.64
N LEU A 129 23.36 -32.78 1.37
CA LEU A 129 22.04 -32.36 1.83
C LEU A 129 21.87 -32.50 3.36
N MET A 130 22.60 -33.43 3.98
CA MET A 130 22.60 -33.61 5.43
C MET A 130 23.21 -32.44 6.20
N THR A 131 23.96 -31.56 5.53
CA THR A 131 24.50 -30.33 6.16
C THR A 131 23.46 -29.21 6.26
N LEU A 132 22.35 -29.29 5.53
CA LEU A 132 21.30 -28.27 5.46
C LEU A 132 20.31 -28.39 6.63
N VAL A 133 20.85 -28.34 7.85
CA VAL A 133 20.11 -28.54 9.10
C VAL A 133 19.54 -27.26 9.70
N THR A 134 19.72 -26.11 9.04
CA THR A 134 19.17 -24.80 9.46
C THR A 134 18.67 -24.00 8.26
N HIS A 135 17.81 -23.01 8.50
CA HIS A 135 17.43 -22.04 7.46
C HIS A 135 18.64 -21.31 6.89
N GLN A 136 19.57 -20.88 7.75
CA GLN A 136 20.80 -20.22 7.35
C GLN A 136 21.65 -21.05 6.39
N ALA A 137 21.86 -22.34 6.67
CA ALA A 137 22.62 -23.21 5.77
C ALA A 137 21.96 -23.32 4.37
N VAL A 138 20.62 -23.33 4.33
CA VAL A 138 19.90 -23.29 3.06
C VAL A 138 20.06 -21.93 2.37
N TRP A 139 19.99 -20.81 3.10
CA TRP A 139 20.20 -19.47 2.55
C TRP A 139 21.58 -19.28 1.94
N GLU A 140 22.62 -19.75 2.64
CA GLU A 140 23.98 -19.80 2.13
C GLU A 140 24.04 -20.62 0.84
N ARG A 141 23.44 -21.82 0.84
CA ARG A 141 23.44 -22.73 -0.31
C ARG A 141 22.77 -22.14 -1.55
N ILE A 142 21.69 -21.37 -1.40
CA ILE A 142 20.97 -20.75 -2.52
C ILE A 142 21.52 -19.36 -2.90
N GLY A 143 22.45 -18.82 -2.11
CA GLY A 143 23.05 -17.50 -2.33
C GLY A 143 22.18 -16.33 -1.84
N PHE A 144 21.24 -16.56 -0.91
CA PHE A 144 20.37 -15.51 -0.38
C PHE A 144 21.13 -14.51 0.51
N LEU A 145 22.26 -14.92 1.10
CA LEU A 145 23.11 -13.98 1.86
C LEU A 145 23.61 -12.82 1.00
N SER A 146 23.92 -13.05 -0.28
CA SER A 146 24.32 -11.99 -1.20
C SER A 146 23.25 -10.92 -1.39
N PHE A 147 21.97 -11.27 -1.23
CA PHE A 147 20.87 -10.31 -1.24
C PHE A 147 20.80 -9.53 0.07
N LEU A 148 20.99 -10.19 1.21
CA LEU A 148 21.04 -9.55 2.52
C LEU A 148 22.20 -8.55 2.62
N ASP A 149 23.36 -8.89 2.04
CA ASP A 149 24.56 -8.04 2.01
C ASP A 149 24.37 -6.73 1.23
N LEU A 150 23.36 -6.64 0.35
CA LEU A 150 23.06 -5.39 -0.36
C LEU A 150 22.63 -4.27 0.61
N SER A 151 21.93 -4.61 1.70
CA SER A 151 21.52 -3.64 2.72
C SER A 151 22.70 -2.99 3.45
N HIS A 152 23.80 -3.74 3.63
CA HIS A 152 24.97 -3.30 4.38
C HIS A 152 25.85 -2.33 3.59
N LYS A 153 26.04 -2.60 2.29
CA LYS A 153 26.90 -1.77 1.43
C LYS A 153 26.36 -0.36 1.24
N ASP A 154 25.05 -0.21 1.10
CA ASP A 154 24.41 1.11 0.93
C ASP A 154 24.55 2.00 2.18
N THR A 155 24.58 1.40 3.37
CA THR A 155 24.66 2.13 4.64
C THR A 155 26.08 2.66 4.88
N GLU A 156 27.10 1.88 4.54
CA GLU A 156 28.52 2.26 4.73
C GLU A 156 28.97 3.31 3.71
N GLU A 157 28.54 3.23 2.45
CA GLU A 157 28.94 4.18 1.40
C GLU A 157 28.28 5.56 1.55
N ARG A 158 27.04 5.63 2.03
CA ARG A 158 26.32 6.89 2.28
C ARG A 158 26.58 7.52 3.64
N GLY A 159 27.22 6.79 4.56
CA GLY A 159 27.69 7.33 5.84
C GLY A 159 28.84 8.34 5.71
N LYS A 160 29.39 8.52 4.51
CA LYS A 160 30.31 9.64 4.23
C LYS A 160 29.47 10.92 4.09
N PRO A 161 29.74 11.96 4.90
CA PRO A 161 29.00 13.22 4.80
C PRO A 161 29.10 13.75 3.37
N PHE A 162 27.97 13.81 2.68
CA PHE A 162 27.84 14.48 1.39
C PHE A 162 28.30 15.93 1.56
N GLN A 163 29.46 16.27 1.00
CA GLN A 163 29.77 17.64 0.65
C GLN A 163 29.01 17.91 -0.66
N ASP A 164 27.87 18.61 -0.59
CA ASP A 164 27.49 19.67 -1.54
C ASP A 164 26.13 20.31 -1.21
N ASP A 165 26.05 21.60 -1.59
CA ASP A 165 24.95 22.58 -1.62
C ASP A 165 24.58 23.38 -0.33
N PRO A 166 24.89 24.69 -0.26
CA PRO A 166 24.67 25.54 0.91
C PRO A 166 23.21 25.95 1.18
N GLU A 167 22.23 25.52 0.36
CA GLU A 167 20.80 25.85 0.59
C GLU A 167 19.98 24.73 1.27
N SER A 168 20.59 23.61 1.66
CA SER A 168 19.90 22.52 2.37
C SER A 168 20.54 22.14 3.71
N GLN A 169 21.15 23.11 4.40
CA GLN A 169 21.69 22.90 5.75
C GLN A 169 20.59 23.00 6.83
N CYS A 170 19.92 21.88 7.10
CA CYS A 170 19.39 21.60 8.42
C CYS A 170 20.22 20.46 9.02
N MET A 171 21.25 20.83 9.80
CA MET A 171 22.14 19.91 10.50
C MET A 171 21.37 19.11 11.57
N PHE A 172 21.29 17.79 11.39
CA PHE A 172 21.18 16.85 12.51
C PHE A 172 22.28 15.80 12.37
N SER A 173 23.31 15.93 13.18
CA SER A 173 24.32 14.89 13.40
C SER A 173 23.72 13.87 14.39
N PHE A 174 23.32 12.70 13.88
CA PHE A 174 23.13 11.53 14.72
C PHE A 174 24.22 10.52 14.42
N HIS A 175 25.09 10.30 15.41
CA HIS A 175 26.06 9.20 15.42
C HIS A 175 25.30 7.87 15.48
N PHE A 176 25.07 7.22 14.33
CA PHE A 176 24.68 5.82 14.26
C PHE A 176 25.95 4.98 14.07
N SER A 177 26.36 4.24 15.10
CA SER A 177 27.44 3.26 15.01
C SER A 177 26.92 1.88 15.40
N TYR A 178 27.04 0.96 14.45
CA TYR A 178 27.13 -0.51 14.54
C TYR A 178 26.56 -1.20 15.79
N ILE A 179 25.44 -1.91 15.59
CA ILE A 179 25.11 -3.27 16.09
C ILE A 179 23.81 -3.66 15.37
N TYR A 180 23.87 -4.42 14.26
CA TYR A 180 22.64 -4.95 13.60
C TYR A 180 22.61 -6.47 13.46
N LEU A 181 23.72 -7.16 13.72
CA LEU A 181 23.75 -8.63 13.71
C LEU A 181 23.65 -9.27 15.10
N SER A 182 23.85 -8.52 16.20
CA SER A 182 23.75 -9.08 17.56
C SER A 182 22.39 -8.89 18.25
N GLN A 183 21.45 -8.10 17.69
CA GLN A 183 20.10 -7.93 18.26
C GLN A 183 19.04 -8.88 17.68
N ILE A 184 19.32 -9.59 16.59
CA ILE A 184 18.45 -10.68 16.11
C ILE A 184 18.48 -11.90 17.07
N CYS A 185 19.44 -11.97 18.00
CA CYS A 185 19.68 -13.17 18.82
C CYS A 185 19.34 -13.10 20.33
N LEU A 186 18.73 -12.04 20.88
CA LEU A 186 18.43 -12.00 22.32
C LEU A 186 17.05 -11.39 22.65
N ALA A 187 15.99 -12.15 22.42
CA ALA A 187 14.70 -11.96 23.09
C ALA A 187 14.37 -13.20 23.95
N GLY A 188 15.14 -13.41 25.02
CA GLY A 188 14.83 -14.38 26.06
C GLY A 188 13.74 -13.87 26.99
N SER A 189 12.47 -13.94 26.58
CA SER A 189 11.33 -13.63 27.46
C SER A 189 10.77 -14.88 28.12
N LYS A 190 10.67 -14.85 29.45
CA LYS A 190 10.17 -15.93 30.31
C LYS A 190 8.73 -16.30 29.94
N LYS A 191 8.48 -17.60 29.74
CA LYS A 191 7.16 -18.18 29.50
C LYS A 191 6.27 -18.03 30.75
N VAL A 192 5.38 -17.06 30.75
CA VAL A 192 4.13 -17.16 31.51
C VAL A 192 3.13 -17.92 30.65
N SER A 193 2.49 -18.96 31.18
CA SER A 193 1.50 -19.78 30.48
C SER A 193 0.10 -19.19 30.66
N GLN A 194 -0.48 -18.63 29.61
CA GLN A 194 -1.92 -18.39 29.54
C GLN A 194 -2.44 -18.90 28.19
N SER A 195 -3.39 -19.83 28.26
CA SER A 195 -4.10 -20.46 27.15
C SER A 195 -5.18 -19.53 26.61
N GLY A 196 -4.77 -18.58 25.78
CA GLY A 196 -5.62 -17.89 24.80
C GLY A 196 -4.90 -17.94 23.46
N HIS A 197 -5.59 -17.78 22.34
CA HIS A 197 -4.97 -17.69 21.01
C HIS A 197 -3.90 -16.57 21.01
N ARG A 198 -2.64 -16.92 21.30
CA ARG A 198 -1.52 -15.99 21.25
C ARG A 198 -1.26 -15.66 19.79
N HIS A 199 -1.73 -14.50 19.35
CA HIS A 199 -1.16 -13.85 18.18
C HIS A 199 0.34 -13.74 18.43
N ARG A 200 1.16 -14.35 17.55
CA ARG A 200 2.61 -14.25 17.66
C ARG A 200 2.99 -12.84 17.26
N ASP A 201 3.72 -12.13 18.11
CA ASP A 201 4.34 -10.87 17.71
C ASP A 201 5.27 -11.11 16.52
N ILE A 202 5.26 -10.17 15.58
CA ILE A 202 6.19 -10.16 14.46
C ILE A 202 7.55 -9.74 15.00
N VAL A 203 8.56 -10.57 14.77
CA VAL A 203 9.95 -10.40 15.25
C VAL A 203 10.81 -9.63 14.24
N VAL A 204 10.19 -8.93 13.31
CA VAL A 204 10.88 -8.22 12.23
C VAL A 204 10.66 -6.73 12.40
N ASP A 205 11.72 -5.99 12.11
CA ASP A 205 11.74 -4.55 12.13
C ASP A 205 10.70 -3.96 11.15
N THR A 206 9.95 -2.99 11.66
CA THR A 206 8.90 -2.27 10.94
C THR A 206 9.24 -0.79 10.79
N GLU A 207 10.48 -0.40 11.09
CA GLU A 207 10.98 0.93 10.83
C GLU A 207 10.99 1.23 9.33
N TRP A 208 10.47 2.40 8.95
CA TRP A 208 10.47 2.89 7.57
C TRP A 208 11.89 3.23 7.14
N MET A 209 12.47 2.38 6.29
CA MET A 209 13.86 2.49 5.82
C MET A 209 13.94 2.34 4.29
N PRO A 210 13.61 3.38 3.51
CA PRO A 210 13.58 3.29 2.04
C PRO A 210 14.94 2.99 1.40
N SER A 211 16.04 3.24 2.12
CA SER A 211 17.41 2.90 1.70
C SER A 211 17.79 1.44 1.93
N ASP A 212 17.07 0.69 2.79
CA ASP A 212 17.31 -0.73 2.98
C ASP A 212 16.52 -1.53 1.94
N ILE A 213 17.23 -2.08 0.96
CA ILE A 213 16.63 -2.86 -0.13
C ILE A 213 15.95 -4.15 0.37
N VAL A 214 16.40 -4.73 1.47
CA VAL A 214 15.79 -5.93 2.06
C VAL A 214 14.44 -5.57 2.66
N PHE A 215 14.38 -4.45 3.40
CA PHE A 215 13.12 -3.87 3.87
C PHE A 215 12.17 -3.57 2.70
N VAL A 216 12.66 -2.88 1.66
CA VAL A 216 11.83 -2.48 0.51
C VAL A 216 11.28 -3.70 -0.23
N SER A 217 12.11 -4.68 -0.58
CA SER A 217 11.64 -5.92 -1.21
C SER A 217 10.64 -6.67 -0.33
N ARG A 218 10.82 -6.71 0.99
CA ARG A 218 9.87 -7.34 1.91
C ARG A 218 8.53 -6.60 1.90
N LEU A 219 8.52 -5.28 2.02
CA LEU A 219 7.32 -4.44 1.98
C LEU A 219 6.57 -4.62 0.65
N LEU A 220 7.28 -4.51 -0.48
CA LEU A 220 6.71 -4.70 -1.82
C LEU A 220 6.08 -6.08 -1.98
N THR A 221 6.75 -7.13 -1.49
CA THR A 221 6.23 -8.50 -1.53
C THR A 221 4.93 -8.64 -0.76
N MET A 222 4.89 -8.16 0.48
CA MET A 222 3.70 -8.28 1.33
C MET A 222 2.54 -7.45 0.79
N CYS A 223 2.81 -6.22 0.33
CA CYS A 223 1.78 -5.40 -0.31
C CYS A 223 1.25 -6.09 -1.56
N ASN A 224 2.11 -6.59 -2.44
CA ASN A 224 1.67 -7.28 -3.66
C ASN A 224 0.80 -8.51 -3.37
N MET A 225 1.18 -9.33 -2.39
CA MET A 225 0.36 -10.48 -1.99
C MET A 225 -1.00 -10.07 -1.38
N LEU A 226 -1.09 -8.89 -0.77
CA LEU A 226 -2.32 -8.35 -0.18
C LEU A 226 -3.20 -7.53 -1.15
N SER A 227 -2.71 -7.26 -2.37
CA SER A 227 -3.40 -6.39 -3.35
C SER A 227 -4.11 -7.13 -4.46
N GLU A 228 -3.55 -8.25 -4.90
CA GLU A 228 -3.87 -8.72 -6.25
C GLU A 228 -5.17 -9.53 -6.36
N PHE A 229 -5.47 -10.38 -5.37
CA PHE A 229 -6.71 -11.17 -5.33
C PHE A 229 -7.62 -10.65 -4.23
N ARG A 230 -8.13 -9.42 -4.44
CA ARG A 230 -9.09 -8.77 -3.55
C ARG A 230 -10.50 -8.98 -4.06
N PHE A 231 -11.37 -9.37 -3.15
CA PHE A 231 -12.78 -9.58 -3.41
C PHE A 231 -13.59 -8.62 -2.56
N ALA A 232 -14.51 -7.89 -3.17
CA ALA A 232 -15.42 -6.99 -2.49
C ALA A 232 -16.81 -7.63 -2.43
N SER A 233 -17.37 -7.75 -1.23
CA SER A 233 -18.78 -8.06 -1.03
C SER A 233 -19.52 -6.82 -0.54
N ILE A 234 -20.64 -6.51 -1.18
CA ILE A 234 -21.54 -5.44 -0.77
C ILE A 234 -22.64 -6.07 0.08
N GLU A 235 -22.54 -5.92 1.39
CA GLU A 235 -23.55 -6.41 2.31
C GLU A 235 -24.70 -5.40 2.39
N ALA A 236 -25.89 -5.87 2.00
CA ALA A 236 -27.13 -5.14 2.15
C ALA A 236 -27.51 -5.06 3.65
N GLY A 237 -27.84 -3.85 4.11
CA GLY A 237 -28.30 -3.60 5.48
C GLY A 237 -28.24 -2.12 5.83
N PRO A 238 -28.82 -1.69 6.96
CA PRO A 238 -28.60 -0.35 7.51
C PRO A 238 -27.49 -0.40 8.60
N PRO A 239 -26.26 0.10 8.35
CA PRO A 239 -25.75 0.68 7.10
C PRO A 239 -25.21 -0.39 6.15
N ALA A 240 -25.22 -0.10 4.84
CA ALA A 240 -24.63 -0.99 3.86
C ALA A 240 -23.12 -1.02 4.10
N ARG A 241 -22.44 -2.13 3.79
CA ARG A 241 -20.99 -2.24 4.01
C ARG A 241 -20.32 -2.87 2.81
N VAL A 242 -19.15 -2.34 2.45
CA VAL A 242 -18.24 -3.01 1.52
C VAL A 242 -17.22 -3.74 2.37
N LYS A 243 -17.19 -5.06 2.29
CA LYS A 243 -16.13 -5.87 2.90
C LYS A 243 -15.18 -6.30 1.81
N VAL A 244 -13.90 -6.00 2.01
CA VAL A 244 -12.84 -6.47 1.11
C VAL A 244 -12.10 -7.61 1.79
N ARG A 245 -11.97 -8.75 1.10
CA ARG A 245 -11.18 -9.90 1.55
C ARG A 245 -10.04 -10.18 0.57
N VAL A 246 -8.91 -10.65 1.10
CA VAL A 246 -7.77 -11.10 0.29
C VAL A 246 -7.80 -12.62 0.18
N ASP A 247 -7.70 -13.15 -1.03
CA ASP A 247 -7.61 -14.59 -1.30
C ASP A 247 -6.17 -15.03 -1.57
N LEU A 248 -5.43 -15.22 -0.48
CA LEU A 248 -4.04 -15.67 -0.55
C LEU A 248 -3.84 -17.07 -1.20
N PRO A 249 -4.77 -18.04 -1.06
CA PRO A 249 -4.72 -19.28 -1.85
C PRO A 249 -4.59 -19.07 -3.36
N LEU A 250 -5.38 -18.18 -3.97
CA LEU A 250 -5.30 -17.91 -5.41
C LEU A 250 -3.94 -17.32 -5.82
N MET A 251 -3.37 -16.45 -4.98
CA MET A 251 -2.01 -15.94 -5.14
C MET A 251 -0.97 -17.06 -5.20
N TYR A 252 -1.06 -18.01 -4.26
CA TYR A 252 -0.15 -19.15 -4.25
C TYR A 252 -0.36 -20.10 -5.43
N GLU A 253 -1.61 -20.32 -5.86
CA GLU A 253 -1.91 -21.15 -7.02
C GLU A 253 -1.29 -20.57 -8.29
N ARG A 254 -1.40 -19.26 -8.49
CA ARG A 254 -0.73 -18.61 -9.62
C ARG A 254 0.78 -18.73 -9.51
N ASN A 255 1.37 -18.44 -8.35
CA ASN A 255 2.81 -18.56 -8.18
C ASN A 255 3.28 -20.01 -8.44
N ALA A 256 2.49 -21.02 -8.08
CA ALA A 256 2.76 -22.40 -8.43
C ALA A 256 2.75 -22.63 -9.95
N LYS A 257 1.73 -22.13 -10.68
CA LYS A 257 1.68 -22.20 -12.15
C LYS A 257 2.87 -21.51 -12.81
N GLU A 258 3.27 -20.35 -12.29
CA GLU A 258 4.46 -19.63 -12.79
C GLU A 258 5.75 -20.41 -12.57
N LEU A 259 5.87 -21.10 -11.44
CA LEU A 259 7.02 -21.95 -11.11
C LEU A 259 7.02 -23.29 -11.85
N GLU A 260 5.86 -23.80 -12.28
CA GLU A 260 5.79 -25.00 -13.16
C GLU A 260 6.57 -24.78 -14.46
N TYR A 261 6.63 -23.55 -15.00
CA TYR A 261 7.42 -23.22 -16.19
C TYR A 261 8.94 -23.33 -16.01
N LEU A 262 9.45 -23.45 -14.76
CA LEU A 262 10.86 -23.71 -14.52
C LEU A 262 11.28 -25.13 -14.91
N ASN A 263 10.33 -26.02 -15.26
CA ASN A 263 10.58 -27.38 -15.74
C ASN A 263 11.51 -28.19 -14.82
N LEU A 264 11.34 -28.05 -13.50
CA LEU A 264 12.12 -28.80 -12.51
C LEU A 264 11.82 -30.30 -12.64
N SER A 265 12.73 -31.01 -13.31
CA SER A 265 12.68 -32.41 -13.71
C SER A 265 11.50 -32.82 -14.62
N ASN A 266 11.82 -33.35 -15.81
CA ASN A 266 10.89 -34.02 -16.75
C ASN A 266 10.16 -35.26 -16.18
N LYS A 267 10.27 -35.54 -14.88
CA LYS A 267 9.90 -36.84 -14.29
C LYS A 267 8.86 -36.78 -13.16
N ARG A 268 8.55 -35.60 -12.59
CA ARG A 268 7.48 -35.51 -11.58
C ARG A 268 6.96 -34.09 -11.43
N ARG A 269 5.64 -33.91 -11.52
CA ARG A 269 4.98 -32.66 -11.15
C ARG A 269 5.24 -32.41 -9.66
N ILE A 270 5.86 -31.29 -9.31
CA ILE A 270 6.00 -30.88 -7.92
C ILE A 270 4.59 -30.63 -7.39
N ASP A 271 4.18 -31.38 -6.38
CA ASP A 271 2.88 -31.19 -5.75
C ASP A 271 2.94 -29.94 -4.87
N TYR A 272 2.44 -28.83 -5.43
CA TYR A 272 2.40 -27.53 -4.78
C TYR A 272 1.28 -27.41 -3.74
N HIS A 273 0.67 -28.51 -3.28
CA HIS A 273 -0.47 -28.49 -2.37
C HIS A 273 -0.31 -27.50 -1.20
N ILE A 274 -1.02 -26.37 -1.32
CA ILE A 274 -1.13 -25.36 -0.30
C ILE A 274 -1.94 -25.97 0.85
N GLN A 275 -1.31 -26.20 1.99
CA GLN A 275 -1.98 -26.76 3.15
C GLN A 275 -3.10 -25.84 3.67
N ALA A 276 -4.21 -26.45 4.10
CA ALA A 276 -5.33 -25.96 4.91
C ALA A 276 -5.54 -24.43 5.07
N HIS A 277 -6.73 -23.93 4.72
CA HIS A 277 -7.19 -22.53 4.84
C HIS A 277 -6.83 -21.81 6.16
N SER A 278 -6.76 -22.51 7.28
CA SER A 278 -6.39 -21.90 8.57
C SER A 278 -4.95 -21.38 8.62
N LYS A 279 -4.03 -21.95 7.83
CA LYS A 279 -2.64 -21.48 7.74
C LYS A 279 -2.52 -20.22 6.89
N THR A 280 -3.30 -20.12 5.80
CA THR A 280 -3.29 -18.93 4.95
C THR A 280 -3.84 -17.70 5.68
N ASN A 281 -4.90 -17.84 6.48
CA ASN A 281 -5.46 -16.72 7.26
C ASN A 281 -4.43 -16.13 8.24
N ARG A 282 -3.64 -16.98 8.91
CA ARG A 282 -2.56 -16.52 9.81
C ARG A 282 -1.46 -15.77 9.05
N GLN A 283 -1.19 -16.16 7.81
CA GLN A 283 -0.22 -15.45 6.97
C GLN A 283 -0.76 -14.11 6.50
N THR A 284 -2.02 -14.06 6.06
CA THR A 284 -2.68 -12.80 5.74
C THR A 284 -2.63 -11.85 6.93
N GLU A 285 -3.03 -12.32 8.11
CA GLU A 285 -2.97 -11.52 9.34
C GLU A 285 -1.58 -10.99 9.66
N ALA A 286 -0.54 -11.83 9.57
CA ALA A 286 0.82 -11.37 9.84
C ALA A 286 1.35 -10.39 8.77
N MET A 287 0.96 -10.51 7.50
CA MET A 287 1.27 -9.47 6.49
C MET A 287 0.56 -8.16 6.81
N GLN A 288 -0.72 -8.23 7.20
CA GLN A 288 -1.50 -7.06 7.57
C GLN A 288 -0.87 -6.34 8.77
N ILE A 289 -0.52 -7.07 9.84
CA ILE A 289 0.17 -6.49 11.00
C ILE A 289 1.49 -5.82 10.56
N TYR A 290 2.32 -6.49 9.74
CA TYR A 290 3.58 -5.92 9.26
C TYR A 290 3.37 -4.60 8.50
N VAL A 291 2.53 -4.61 7.47
CA VAL A 291 2.28 -3.42 6.64
C VAL A 291 1.65 -2.30 7.45
N SER A 292 0.76 -2.63 8.40
CA SER A 292 0.11 -1.64 9.28
C SER A 292 1.12 -0.91 10.17
N ARG A 293 2.09 -1.64 10.74
CA ARG A 293 3.16 -1.09 11.57
C ARG A 293 4.11 -0.21 10.76
N VAL A 294 4.51 -0.67 9.58
CA VAL A 294 5.34 0.13 8.65
C VAL A 294 4.61 1.41 8.24
N THR A 295 3.29 1.34 8.03
CA THR A 295 2.45 2.51 7.72
C THR A 295 2.43 3.51 8.88
N VAL A 296 2.26 3.04 10.11
CA VAL A 296 2.29 3.88 11.32
C VAL A 296 3.68 4.50 11.53
N ASP A 297 4.76 3.73 11.35
CA ASP A 297 6.11 4.25 11.47
C ASP A 297 6.41 5.34 10.43
N TRP A 298 5.99 5.13 9.17
CA TRP A 298 6.09 6.16 8.15
C TRP A 298 5.40 7.45 8.60
N VAL A 299 4.16 7.38 9.13
CA VAL A 299 3.47 8.59 9.59
C VAL A 299 4.23 9.29 10.72
N LYS A 300 4.75 8.54 11.69
CA LYS A 300 5.56 9.11 12.79
C LYS A 300 6.77 9.86 12.24
N LYS A 301 7.57 9.22 11.39
CA LYS A 301 8.76 9.85 10.79
C LYS A 301 8.39 11.03 9.89
N ALA A 302 7.30 10.90 9.14
CA ALA A 302 6.86 11.92 8.21
C ALA A 302 6.27 13.14 8.95
N ALA A 303 5.67 12.95 10.13
CA ALA A 303 5.30 14.05 11.02
C ALA A 303 6.53 14.73 11.64
N MET A 304 7.51 13.95 12.14
CA MET A 304 8.76 14.47 12.72
C MET A 304 9.61 15.25 11.71
N LYS A 305 9.70 14.79 10.46
CA LYS A 305 10.44 15.51 9.40
C LYS A 305 9.84 16.88 9.10
N ARG A 306 8.57 17.10 9.45
CA ARG A 306 7.78 18.28 9.09
C ARG A 306 7.67 19.30 10.24
N ASN A 307 8.67 19.37 11.13
CA ASN A 307 8.89 20.23 12.31
C ASN A 307 8.35 21.69 12.32
N GLY A 308 7.75 22.22 11.25
CA GLY A 308 7.11 23.54 11.21
C GLY A 308 5.68 23.59 11.77
N SER A 309 4.85 22.56 11.55
CA SER A 309 3.40 22.65 11.90
C SER A 309 2.99 21.78 13.08
N TRP A 310 3.73 20.71 13.38
CA TRP A 310 3.43 19.79 14.48
C TRP A 310 4.45 19.96 15.60
N THR A 311 4.03 20.46 16.75
CA THR A 311 4.89 20.53 17.95
C THR A 311 5.15 19.15 18.54
N CYS A 312 4.17 18.25 18.41
CA CYS A 312 4.27 16.82 18.67
C CYS A 312 3.23 16.06 17.82
N PHE A 313 3.51 14.80 17.48
CA PHE A 313 2.50 13.89 16.92
C PHE A 313 2.10 12.90 18.02
N PRO A 314 0.99 13.14 18.74
CA PRO A 314 0.67 12.45 19.99
C PRO A 314 0.27 10.99 19.75
N ASP A 315 0.58 10.16 20.74
CA ASP A 315 0.24 8.74 20.73
C ASP A 315 -1.28 8.48 20.63
N SER A 316 -2.09 9.46 21.03
CA SER A 316 -3.55 9.41 20.92
C SER A 316 -4.06 9.30 19.48
N PHE A 317 -3.26 9.66 18.47
CA PHE A 317 -3.63 9.42 17.07
C PHE A 317 -3.43 7.98 16.62
N PHE A 318 -2.75 7.14 17.40
CA PHE A 318 -2.53 5.74 17.05
C PHE A 318 -3.43 4.83 17.87
N ALA A 319 -3.84 3.71 17.28
CA ALA A 319 -4.54 2.65 17.97
C ALA A 319 -4.05 1.28 17.50
N THR A 320 -4.18 0.28 18.36
CA THR A 320 -3.83 -1.10 18.06
C THR A 320 -5.03 -2.00 18.32
N SER A 321 -5.42 -2.80 17.34
CA SER A 321 -6.51 -3.76 17.49
C SER A 321 -6.13 -4.93 18.38
N ASN A 322 -7.13 -5.73 18.77
CA ASN A 322 -6.92 -7.03 19.41
C ASN A 322 -6.08 -8.00 18.55
N ARG A 323 -6.13 -7.84 17.21
CA ARG A 323 -5.34 -8.57 16.23
C ARG A 323 -3.95 -7.98 15.99
N LYS A 324 -3.54 -6.98 16.79
CA LYS A 324 -2.23 -6.30 16.68
C LYS A 324 -2.03 -5.48 15.40
N ILE A 325 -3.10 -5.19 14.66
CA ILE A 325 -3.05 -4.24 13.53
C ILE A 325 -2.96 -2.85 14.14
N GLU A 326 -1.95 -2.09 13.73
CA GLU A 326 -1.73 -0.71 14.16
C GLU A 326 -2.29 0.24 13.11
N CYS A 327 -2.96 1.30 13.53
CA CYS A 327 -3.47 2.30 12.63
C CYS A 327 -3.32 3.69 13.22
N VAL A 328 -3.46 4.68 12.35
CA VAL A 328 -3.48 6.09 12.67
C VAL A 328 -4.88 6.63 12.36
N ALA A 329 -5.33 7.60 13.15
CA ALA A 329 -6.58 8.30 12.90
C ALA A 329 -6.65 8.82 11.45
N ALA A 330 -7.76 8.52 10.77
CA ALA A 330 -7.93 8.83 9.36
C ALA A 330 -7.71 10.32 9.07
N TYR A 331 -8.32 11.21 9.86
CA TYR A 331 -8.14 12.66 9.69
C TYR A 331 -6.70 13.12 9.95
N ALA A 332 -6.07 12.64 11.03
CA ALA A 332 -4.70 13.02 11.38
C ALA A 332 -3.69 12.61 10.29
N SER A 333 -3.81 11.39 9.77
CA SER A 333 -2.97 10.92 8.67
C SER A 333 -3.21 11.68 7.37
N PHE A 334 -4.46 12.06 7.08
CA PHE A 334 -4.77 12.92 5.95
C PHE A 334 -4.07 14.28 6.05
N LEU A 335 -3.99 14.90 7.23
CA LEU A 335 -3.27 16.17 7.38
C LEU A 335 -1.79 16.05 6.98
N ILE A 336 -1.14 14.95 7.38
CA ILE A 336 0.25 14.63 7.02
C ILE A 336 0.41 14.39 5.51
N VAL A 337 -0.53 13.65 4.91
CA VAL A 337 -0.52 13.35 3.46
C VAL A 337 -0.81 14.61 2.63
N ARG A 338 -1.77 15.44 3.03
CA ARG A 338 -2.10 16.71 2.38
C ARG A 338 -0.92 17.66 2.35
N GLU A 339 -0.21 17.78 3.46
CA GLU A 339 1.03 18.57 3.50
C GLU A 339 2.09 18.01 2.54
N ALA A 340 2.21 16.69 2.43
CA ALA A 340 3.09 16.06 1.44
C ALA A 340 2.68 16.43 0.00
N TRP A 341 1.38 16.38 -0.31
CA TRP A 341 0.87 16.73 -1.64
C TRP A 341 1.23 18.15 -2.04
N LEU A 342 1.12 19.10 -1.11
CA LEU A 342 1.41 20.51 -1.37
C LEU A 342 2.91 20.76 -1.50
N LYS A 343 3.70 20.33 -0.50
CA LYS A 343 5.15 20.59 -0.47
C LYS A 343 5.88 19.93 -1.63
N SER A 344 5.49 18.70 -1.97
CA SER A 344 6.13 17.94 -3.05
C SER A 344 5.44 18.12 -4.40
N ARG A 345 4.42 18.99 -4.50
CA ARG A 345 3.59 19.22 -5.69
C ARG A 345 3.14 17.90 -6.34
N ILE A 346 2.64 16.98 -5.52
CA ILE A 346 2.28 15.64 -5.96
C ILE A 346 1.06 15.75 -6.86
N PRO A 347 1.12 15.20 -8.08
CA PRO A 347 0.01 15.30 -9.00
C PRO A 347 -1.10 14.33 -8.58
N ILE A 348 -2.34 14.80 -8.66
CA ILE A 348 -3.51 14.06 -8.23
C ILE A 348 -4.48 13.94 -9.43
N LEU A 349 -4.99 12.73 -9.65
CA LEU A 349 -6.07 12.47 -10.59
C LEU A 349 -7.26 11.92 -9.80
N MET A 350 -8.40 12.57 -9.88
CA MET A 350 -9.64 12.12 -9.26
C MET A 350 -10.59 11.58 -10.34
N MET A 351 -11.17 10.41 -10.09
CA MET A 351 -12.25 9.86 -10.88
C MET A 351 -13.49 9.73 -10.02
N ILE A 352 -14.62 10.26 -10.49
CA ILE A 352 -15.91 10.21 -9.79
C ILE A 352 -16.86 9.36 -10.61
N GLN A 353 -17.27 8.24 -10.02
CA GLN A 353 -18.34 7.39 -10.53
C GLN A 353 -19.68 8.08 -10.25
N HIS A 354 -20.34 8.65 -11.26
CA HIS A 354 -21.57 9.42 -11.06
C HIS A 354 -22.82 8.70 -11.60
N PHE A 355 -23.79 8.46 -10.73
CA PHE A 355 -25.14 8.04 -11.10
C PHE A 355 -26.11 9.23 -11.15
N CYS A 356 -26.73 9.41 -12.30
CA CYS A 356 -27.84 10.34 -12.51
C CYS A 356 -29.11 9.81 -11.84
N SER A 357 -30.02 10.70 -11.45
CA SER A 357 -31.28 10.33 -10.78
C SER A 357 -32.12 9.35 -11.61
N HIS A 358 -32.09 9.49 -12.93
CA HIS A 358 -32.79 8.67 -13.93
C HIS A 358 -32.11 7.33 -14.25
N GLY A 359 -31.03 6.97 -13.55
CA GLY A 359 -30.34 5.69 -13.72
C GLY A 359 -29.16 5.70 -14.69
N GLY A 360 -28.91 6.82 -15.39
CA GLY A 360 -27.72 6.99 -16.22
C GLY A 360 -26.43 7.00 -15.42
N TYR A 361 -25.33 6.57 -16.04
CA TYR A 361 -24.00 6.50 -15.43
C TYR A 361 -22.95 7.27 -16.24
N ARG A 362 -21.98 7.90 -15.56
CA ARG A 362 -20.80 8.51 -16.17
C ARG A 362 -19.62 8.57 -15.20
N ASN A 363 -18.42 8.27 -15.68
CA ASN A 363 -17.17 8.64 -15.01
C ASN A 363 -16.84 10.12 -15.29
N LEU A 364 -16.59 10.90 -14.24
CA LEU A 364 -16.00 12.22 -14.35
C LEU A 364 -14.53 12.11 -13.98
N TYR A 365 -13.64 12.65 -14.80
CA TYR A 365 -12.21 12.66 -14.52
C TYR A 365 -11.76 14.09 -14.27
N CYS A 366 -11.01 14.29 -13.20
CA CYS A 366 -10.60 15.59 -12.71
C CYS A 366 -9.10 15.55 -12.40
N ARG A 367 -8.32 16.35 -13.09
CA ARG A 367 -6.92 16.57 -12.73
C ARG A 367 -6.85 17.69 -11.70
N ILE A 368 -6.19 17.41 -10.58
CA ILE A 368 -6.07 18.35 -9.47
C ILE A 368 -4.62 18.85 -9.46
N LEU A 369 -4.47 20.17 -9.59
CA LEU A 369 -3.19 20.84 -9.72
C LEU A 369 -2.96 21.76 -8.51
N PRO A 370 -1.76 21.79 -7.91
CA PRO A 370 -1.45 22.80 -6.90
C PRO A 370 -1.62 24.20 -7.48
N ASN A 371 -2.36 25.06 -6.78
CA ASN A 371 -2.54 26.45 -7.17
C ASN A 371 -1.26 27.24 -6.81
N PRO A 372 -0.58 27.88 -7.79
CA PRO A 372 0.70 28.54 -7.58
C PRO A 372 0.62 29.88 -6.81
N ALA A 373 -0.59 30.38 -6.49
CA ALA A 373 -0.78 31.74 -5.98
C ALA A 373 -0.46 31.95 -4.49
N ASP A 374 -0.25 30.90 -3.68
CA ASP A 374 -0.05 31.03 -2.24
C ASP A 374 1.38 30.68 -1.78
N ASN A 375 2.13 31.70 -1.35
CA ASN A 375 3.26 31.50 -0.44
C ASN A 375 2.72 31.03 0.91
N MET A 376 2.54 29.73 1.08
CA MET A 376 1.99 29.14 2.32
C MET A 376 2.80 29.58 3.54
N THR A 377 2.15 30.31 4.45
CA THR A 377 2.69 30.56 5.79
C THR A 377 2.38 29.39 6.72
N THR A 378 3.10 29.26 7.83
CA THR A 378 2.81 28.26 8.87
C THR A 378 1.40 28.42 9.46
N ALA A 379 0.85 29.64 9.46
CA ALA A 379 -0.53 29.90 9.89
C ALA A 379 -1.57 29.34 8.92
N ASP A 380 -1.27 29.25 7.63
CA ASP A 380 -2.17 28.70 6.60
C ASP A 380 -2.33 27.18 6.73
N TYR A 381 -1.36 26.50 7.34
CA TYR A 381 -1.50 25.08 7.69
C TYR A 381 -2.65 24.84 8.68
N VAL A 382 -2.93 25.81 9.57
CA VAL A 382 -3.97 25.72 10.60
C VAL A 382 -5.36 26.07 10.05
N ALA A 383 -5.45 26.78 8.91
CA ALA A 383 -6.70 27.04 8.18
C ALA A 383 -7.19 25.80 7.40
N LEU A 384 -7.23 24.66 8.09
CA LEU A 384 -7.51 23.32 7.58
C LEU A 384 -8.72 23.29 6.63
N GLY A 385 -8.45 23.16 5.33
CA GLY A 385 -9.46 22.97 4.28
C GLY A 385 -10.10 24.25 3.73
N GLN A 386 -9.84 25.44 4.27
CA GLN A 386 -10.56 26.66 3.85
C GLN A 386 -9.94 27.34 2.62
N ALA A 387 -8.61 27.29 2.49
CA ALA A 387 -7.91 27.92 1.39
C ALA A 387 -7.93 27.06 0.12
N GLN A 388 -8.04 27.72 -1.04
CA GLN A 388 -8.15 27.08 -2.35
C GLN A 388 -6.76 26.77 -2.91
N TRP A 389 -6.17 25.69 -2.41
CA TRP A 389 -4.79 25.30 -2.77
C TRP A 389 -4.67 24.47 -4.03
N PHE A 390 -5.80 24.11 -4.63
CA PHE A 390 -5.79 23.32 -5.83
C PHE A 390 -6.79 23.87 -6.83
N ASP A 391 -6.38 23.83 -8.10
CA ASP A 391 -7.24 24.02 -9.25
C ASP A 391 -7.65 22.65 -9.80
N ILE A 392 -8.81 22.60 -10.43
CA ILE A 392 -9.39 21.37 -10.95
C ILE A 392 -9.65 21.54 -12.44
N GLU A 393 -9.17 20.61 -13.23
CA GLU A 393 -9.40 20.53 -14.67
C GLU A 393 -10.21 19.26 -14.97
N VAL A 394 -11.41 19.42 -15.52
CA VAL A 394 -12.24 18.27 -15.93
C VAL A 394 -11.76 17.75 -17.28
N LEU A 395 -11.53 16.44 -17.35
CA LEU A 395 -10.94 15.75 -18.49
C LEU A 395 -11.82 14.60 -18.99
N THR A 396 -11.57 14.18 -20.23
CA THR A 396 -12.01 12.89 -20.76
C THR A 396 -10.92 11.83 -20.55
N VAL A 397 -11.30 10.55 -20.60
CA VAL A 397 -10.34 9.44 -20.53
C VAL A 397 -9.32 9.48 -21.68
N ASP A 398 -9.69 10.00 -22.84
CA ASP A 398 -8.78 10.18 -23.98
C ASP A 398 -7.77 11.31 -23.75
N GLN A 399 -8.18 12.40 -23.12
CA GLN A 399 -7.27 13.47 -22.72
C GLN A 399 -6.27 12.98 -21.67
N ILE A 400 -6.70 12.16 -20.70
CA ILE A 400 -5.78 11.52 -19.74
C ILE A 400 -4.80 10.60 -20.48
N ALA A 401 -5.30 9.75 -21.39
CA ALA A 401 -4.47 8.79 -22.11
C ALA A 401 -3.45 9.44 -23.05
N SER A 402 -3.73 10.64 -23.57
CA SER A 402 -2.84 11.37 -24.49
C SER A 402 -2.03 12.49 -23.84
N ALA A 403 -2.26 12.75 -22.55
CA ALA A 403 -1.59 13.83 -21.85
C ALA A 403 -0.07 13.59 -21.70
N PRO A 404 0.77 14.65 -21.80
CA PRO A 404 2.23 14.52 -21.65
C PRO A 404 2.66 14.08 -20.24
N TRP A 405 1.78 14.23 -19.25
CA TRP A 405 2.02 13.85 -17.85
C TRP A 405 1.49 12.44 -17.51
N ASN A 406 0.93 11.71 -18.49
CA ASN A 406 0.32 10.40 -18.25
C ASN A 406 1.31 9.30 -17.83
N ARG A 407 2.63 9.54 -18.04
CA ARG A 407 3.74 8.67 -17.63
C ARG A 407 4.39 9.07 -16.31
N ASN A 408 3.85 10.05 -15.60
CA ASN A 408 4.24 10.34 -14.23
C ASN A 408 3.21 9.71 -13.29
N PRO A 409 3.56 8.96 -12.23
CA PRO A 409 2.54 8.44 -11.33
C PRO A 409 1.73 9.58 -10.73
N HIS A 410 0.47 9.32 -10.43
CA HIS A 410 -0.41 10.25 -9.75
C HIS A 410 -1.02 9.55 -8.54
N THR A 411 -1.32 10.33 -7.51
CA THR A 411 -2.27 9.86 -6.49
C THR A 411 -3.64 9.82 -7.15
N ILE A 412 -4.21 8.63 -7.28
CA ILE A 412 -5.55 8.41 -7.82
C ILE A 412 -6.56 8.43 -6.68
N ILE A 413 -7.54 9.32 -6.76
CA ILE A 413 -8.68 9.37 -5.84
C ILE A 413 -9.90 8.85 -6.58
N VAL A 414 -10.52 7.79 -6.07
CA VAL A 414 -11.79 7.27 -6.59
C VAL A 414 -12.89 7.80 -5.69
N GLY A 415 -13.88 8.46 -6.30
CA GLY A 415 -15.05 8.98 -5.63
C GLY A 415 -16.34 8.43 -6.22
N MET A 416 -17.40 8.53 -5.44
CA MET A 416 -18.76 8.13 -5.79
C MET A 416 -19.67 9.34 -5.68
N SER A 417 -20.58 9.48 -6.65
CA SER A 417 -21.54 10.57 -6.68
C SER A 417 -22.91 10.08 -7.12
N CYS A 418 -23.96 10.44 -6.39
CA CYS A 418 -25.34 10.30 -6.85
C CYS A 418 -26.26 11.25 -6.08
N GLN A 419 -27.50 11.40 -6.55
CA GLN A 419 -28.53 12.05 -5.74
C GLN A 419 -28.95 11.13 -4.59
N GLY A 420 -28.30 11.29 -3.43
CA GLY A 420 -28.66 10.54 -2.23
C GLY A 420 -27.50 10.32 -1.28
N THR A 421 -27.52 9.13 -0.68
CA THR A 421 -26.58 8.61 0.31
C THR A 421 -25.61 7.59 -0.30
N ILE A 422 -24.63 7.15 0.48
CA ILE A 422 -23.74 6.03 0.08
C ILE A 422 -24.52 4.72 -0.09
N GLU A 423 -25.60 4.50 0.66
CA GLU A 423 -26.50 3.36 0.50
C GLU A 423 -27.21 3.40 -0.87
N ASP A 424 -27.71 4.57 -1.27
CA ASP A 424 -28.34 4.76 -2.59
C ASP A 424 -27.36 4.46 -3.73
N PHE A 425 -26.10 4.90 -3.57
CA PHE A 425 -25.06 4.61 -4.55
C PHE A 425 -24.80 3.10 -4.68
N ARG A 426 -24.68 2.39 -3.55
CA ARG A 426 -24.42 0.94 -3.53
C ARG A 426 -25.57 0.14 -4.14
N LEU A 427 -26.82 0.55 -3.90
CA LEU A 427 -27.99 -0.07 -4.53
C LEU A 427 -27.92 0.10 -6.06
N ARG A 428 -27.64 1.31 -6.56
CA ARG A 428 -27.49 1.56 -8.00
C ARG A 428 -26.31 0.81 -8.62
N LEU A 429 -25.21 0.68 -7.88
CA LEU A 429 -24.07 -0.14 -8.30
C LEU A 429 -24.51 -1.59 -8.51
N LEU A 430 -25.23 -2.18 -7.55
CA LEU A 430 -25.77 -3.55 -7.66
C LEU A 430 -26.75 -3.69 -8.84
N GLU A 431 -27.67 -2.75 -9.01
CA GLU A 431 -28.62 -2.74 -10.14
C GLU A 431 -27.88 -2.65 -11.49
N SER A 432 -26.83 -1.83 -11.57
CA SER A 432 -26.00 -1.74 -12.77
C SER A 432 -25.27 -3.03 -13.08
N GLN A 433 -24.76 -3.76 -12.08
CA GLN A 433 -24.12 -5.06 -12.28
C GLN A 433 -25.10 -6.12 -12.80
N GLN A 434 -26.38 -5.97 -12.47
CA GLN A 434 -27.48 -6.81 -12.97
C GLN A 434 -27.97 -6.38 -14.36
N GLY A 435 -27.38 -5.35 -14.97
CA GLY A 435 -27.78 -4.83 -16.28
C GLY A 435 -29.11 -4.06 -16.26
N LEU A 436 -29.57 -3.63 -15.09
CA LEU A 436 -30.85 -2.92 -14.92
C LEU A 436 -30.75 -1.42 -15.23
N LEU A 437 -29.52 -0.89 -15.34
CA LEU A 437 -29.26 0.53 -15.63
C LEU A 437 -28.57 0.72 -16.98
N PRO A 438 -28.91 1.79 -17.73
CA PRO A 438 -28.25 2.12 -18.98
C PRO A 438 -26.77 2.49 -18.73
N VAL A 439 -25.87 1.83 -19.46
CA VAL A 439 -24.42 1.87 -19.21
C VAL A 439 -23.78 3.23 -19.53
N GLN A 440 -24.36 4.01 -20.44
CA GLN A 440 -23.90 5.36 -20.76
C GLN A 440 -25.08 6.24 -21.16
N HIS A 441 -25.24 7.36 -20.46
CA HIS A 441 -26.25 8.36 -20.79
C HIS A 441 -25.65 9.75 -20.66
N ARG A 442 -25.67 10.54 -21.75
CA ARG A 442 -25.35 11.98 -21.68
C ARG A 442 -26.51 12.70 -20.99
N CYS A 443 -26.40 12.90 -19.69
CA CYS A 443 -27.38 13.64 -18.89
C CYS A 443 -26.79 14.98 -18.47
N ARG A 444 -27.62 16.02 -18.50
CA ARG A 444 -27.33 17.34 -17.94
C ARG A 444 -26.85 17.28 -16.47
N GLN A 445 -27.35 16.32 -15.68
CA GLN A 445 -26.93 16.15 -14.28
C GLN A 445 -25.45 15.81 -14.13
N ALA A 446 -24.89 15.03 -15.05
CA ALA A 446 -23.47 14.70 -15.00
C ALA A 446 -22.60 15.91 -15.37
N ASP A 447 -23.06 16.75 -16.29
CA ASP A 447 -22.38 18.02 -16.63
C ASP A 447 -22.49 19.04 -15.48
N GLU A 448 -23.65 19.13 -14.83
CA GLU A 448 -23.83 19.96 -13.63
C GLU A 448 -22.94 19.48 -12.46
N CYS A 449 -22.80 18.17 -12.28
CA CYS A 449 -21.87 17.60 -11.31
C CYS A 449 -20.41 17.93 -11.65
N ALA A 450 -20.01 17.81 -12.92
CA ALA A 450 -18.67 18.17 -13.38
C ALA A 450 -18.35 19.65 -13.10
N LEU A 451 -19.27 20.56 -13.43
CA LEU A 451 -19.12 22.01 -13.15
C LEU A 451 -19.05 22.31 -11.65
N ALA A 452 -19.85 21.59 -10.84
CA ALA A 452 -19.81 21.74 -9.39
C ALA A 452 -18.47 21.28 -8.80
N ILE A 453 -17.90 20.20 -9.32
CA ILE A 453 -16.58 19.70 -8.94
C ILE A 453 -15.48 20.65 -9.38
N GLU A 454 -15.53 21.18 -10.60
CA GLU A 454 -14.54 22.14 -11.11
C GLU A 454 -14.46 23.40 -10.25
N CYS A 455 -15.61 23.88 -9.74
CA CYS A 455 -15.69 25.07 -8.89
C CYS A 455 -15.39 24.81 -7.39
N ILE A 456 -15.13 23.57 -6.98
CA ILE A 456 -15.05 23.23 -5.56
C ILE A 456 -13.65 23.44 -4.98
N ASN A 457 -13.59 23.77 -3.69
CA ASN A 457 -12.36 23.59 -2.92
C ASN A 457 -12.17 22.10 -2.56
N ILE A 458 -11.33 21.39 -3.32
CA ILE A 458 -11.07 19.96 -3.08
C ILE A 458 -10.40 19.70 -1.72
N SER A 459 -9.56 20.60 -1.22
CA SER A 459 -9.00 20.46 0.14
C SER A 459 -10.12 20.40 1.18
N HIS A 460 -11.17 21.21 0.98
CA HIS A 460 -12.32 21.23 1.85
C HIS A 460 -13.14 19.94 1.74
N LEU A 461 -13.40 19.46 0.52
CA LEU A 461 -14.11 18.19 0.28
C LEU A 461 -13.44 17.03 1.02
N VAL A 462 -12.13 16.88 0.82
CA VAL A 462 -11.36 15.77 1.36
C VAL A 462 -11.27 15.89 2.90
N ALA A 463 -11.12 17.10 3.43
CA ALA A 463 -11.15 17.35 4.88
C ALA A 463 -12.51 17.01 5.51
N HIS A 464 -13.61 17.45 4.89
CA HIS A 464 -14.97 17.08 5.31
C HIS A 464 -15.15 15.57 5.32
N PHE A 465 -14.74 14.88 4.25
CA PHE A 465 -14.80 13.43 4.17
C PHE A 465 -14.04 12.77 5.34
N PHE A 466 -12.74 13.06 5.51
CA PHE A 466 -11.93 12.40 6.54
C PHE A 466 -12.34 12.76 7.97
N SER A 467 -12.97 13.92 8.19
CA SER A 467 -13.49 14.29 9.51
C SER A 467 -14.79 13.56 9.89
N GLN A 468 -15.60 13.17 8.89
CA GLN A 468 -16.79 12.35 9.12
C GLN A 468 -16.48 10.85 9.13
N HIS A 469 -15.45 10.41 8.38
CA HIS A 469 -15.03 9.02 8.27
C HIS A 469 -14.75 8.39 9.64
N GLU A 470 -14.84 7.06 9.73
CA GLU A 470 -14.36 6.30 10.89
C GLU A 470 -12.88 6.64 11.12
N GLN A 471 -12.53 7.05 12.33
CA GLN A 471 -11.15 7.44 12.63
C GLN A 471 -10.29 6.20 12.84
N PHE A 472 -10.87 5.14 13.41
CA PHE A 472 -10.24 3.84 13.55
C PHE A 472 -11.18 2.75 12.99
N PRO A 473 -10.66 1.72 12.30
CA PRO A 473 -11.45 0.63 11.69
C PRO A 473 -11.96 -0.40 12.73
N PHE A 474 -11.73 -0.17 14.01
CA PHE A 474 -12.11 -1.06 15.10
C PHE A 474 -12.44 -0.23 16.35
N THR A 475 -13.27 -0.81 17.21
CA THR A 475 -13.63 -0.21 18.49
C THR A 475 -12.39 -0.03 19.36
N LEU A 476 -12.23 1.17 19.92
CA LEU A 476 -11.13 1.48 20.83
C LEU A 476 -11.26 0.71 22.16
N PRO A 477 -10.13 0.34 22.79
CA PRO A 477 -10.15 -0.25 24.13
C PRO A 477 -10.93 0.62 25.12
N GLY A 478 -11.72 -0.02 26.00
CA GLY A 478 -12.49 0.71 27.01
C GLY A 478 -13.73 1.46 26.49
N GLY A 479 -14.06 1.37 25.19
CA GLY A 479 -15.23 2.04 24.62
C GLY A 479 -15.03 3.55 24.49
N GLU A 480 -13.79 4.01 24.37
CA GLU A 480 -13.46 5.43 24.12
C GLU A 480 -14.16 5.95 22.87
N ASP A 481 -14.64 7.19 22.93
CA ASP A 481 -15.16 7.91 21.76
C ASP A 481 -14.00 8.35 20.86
N GLU A 482 -13.92 7.76 19.67
CA GLU A 482 -12.83 8.04 18.73
C GLU A 482 -12.79 9.49 18.25
N ILE A 483 -13.95 10.15 18.14
CA ILE A 483 -14.05 11.51 17.64
C ILE A 483 -13.55 12.48 18.70
N GLU A 484 -13.95 12.32 19.94
CA GLU A 484 -13.47 13.16 21.04
C GLU A 484 -11.97 12.95 21.28
N ARG A 485 -11.50 11.70 21.21
CA ARG A 485 -10.06 11.38 21.30
C ARG A 485 -9.24 12.11 20.25
N VAL A 486 -9.67 12.06 18.97
CA VAL A 486 -8.98 12.76 17.87
C VAL A 486 -9.09 14.29 18.02
N GLY A 487 -10.26 14.80 18.40
CA GLY A 487 -10.49 16.23 18.64
C GLY A 487 -9.58 16.79 19.73
N CYS A 488 -9.49 16.14 20.88
CA CYS A 488 -8.57 16.51 21.97
C CYS A 488 -7.11 16.44 21.54
N ALA A 489 -6.73 15.41 20.79
CA ALA A 489 -5.36 15.25 20.28
C ALA A 489 -4.98 16.38 19.30
N LEU A 490 -5.91 16.79 18.44
CA LEU A 490 -5.73 17.93 17.53
C LEU A 490 -5.58 19.24 18.30
N GLU A 491 -6.42 19.49 19.30
CA GLU A 491 -6.32 20.67 20.15
C GLU A 491 -4.97 20.74 20.88
N HIS A 492 -4.50 19.63 21.43
CA HIS A 492 -3.22 19.57 22.11
C HIS A 492 -2.03 19.82 21.18
N SER A 493 -2.09 19.31 19.94
CA SER A 493 -0.94 19.31 19.01
C SER A 493 -0.90 20.53 18.10
N LEU A 494 -2.06 21.00 17.65
CA LEU A 494 -2.24 22.03 16.62
C LEU A 494 -3.09 23.22 17.10
N GLY A 495 -3.62 23.17 18.33
CA GLY A 495 -4.44 24.23 18.92
C GLY A 495 -5.95 24.09 18.68
N ALA A 496 -6.74 24.89 19.40
CA ALA A 496 -8.20 24.83 19.40
C ALA A 496 -8.85 25.01 18.01
N HIS A 497 -8.21 25.79 17.11
CA HIS A 497 -8.68 25.96 15.74
C HIS A 497 -8.69 24.65 14.95
N ALA A 498 -7.70 23.78 15.15
CA ALA A 498 -7.64 22.48 14.46
C ALA A 498 -8.77 21.54 14.93
N LYS A 499 -9.03 21.51 16.25
CA LYS A 499 -10.19 20.79 16.81
C LYS A 499 -11.50 21.33 16.25
N SER A 500 -11.67 22.65 16.24
CA SER A 500 -12.86 23.29 15.68
C SER A 500 -13.06 22.94 14.20
N ALA A 501 -12.01 23.00 13.39
CA ALA A 501 -12.06 22.64 11.97
C ALA A 501 -12.46 21.18 11.76
N PHE A 502 -11.93 20.25 12.57
CA PHE A 502 -12.33 18.84 12.53
C PHE A 502 -13.82 18.64 12.83
N PHE A 503 -14.34 19.25 13.92
CA PHE A 503 -15.76 19.15 14.26
C PHE A 503 -16.68 19.84 13.26
N MET A 504 -16.28 21.01 12.73
CA MET A 504 -17.01 21.71 11.67
C MET A 504 -17.03 20.90 10.38
N GLY A 505 -15.91 20.30 9.98
CA GLY A 505 -15.81 19.39 8.86
C GLY A 505 -16.80 18.24 9.02
N ARG A 506 -16.80 17.61 10.20
CA ARG A 506 -17.66 16.47 10.49
C ARG A 506 -19.15 16.84 10.42
N ALA A 507 -19.54 17.94 11.06
CA ALA A 507 -20.92 18.41 11.07
C ALA A 507 -21.39 18.92 9.70
N GLY A 508 -20.48 19.47 8.90
CA GLY A 508 -20.78 20.04 7.59
C GLY A 508 -20.70 19.06 6.41
N ALA A 509 -20.13 17.86 6.58
CA ALA A 509 -19.84 16.94 5.49
C ALA A 509 -21.07 16.59 4.63
N GLU A 510 -22.22 16.33 5.26
CA GLU A 510 -23.46 16.01 4.57
C GLU A 510 -23.98 17.19 3.73
N LYS A 511 -23.96 18.41 4.31
CA LYS A 511 -24.35 19.64 3.60
C LYS A 511 -23.41 19.95 2.44
N PHE A 512 -22.13 19.65 2.61
CA PHE A 512 -21.09 19.83 1.59
C PHE A 512 -21.19 18.78 0.47
N GLY A 513 -21.94 17.68 0.68
CA GLY A 513 -22.18 16.64 -0.31
C GLY A 513 -21.12 15.53 -0.32
N THR A 514 -20.51 15.25 0.83
CA THR A 514 -19.53 14.17 1.00
C THR A 514 -19.79 13.32 2.25
N GLY A 515 -18.98 12.27 2.41
CA GLY A 515 -19.09 11.28 3.47
C GLY A 515 -20.38 10.45 3.31
N ARG A 516 -21.36 10.59 4.19
CA ARG A 516 -22.66 9.89 4.04
C ARG A 516 -23.49 10.42 2.88
N SER A 517 -23.38 11.71 2.55
CA SER A 517 -23.99 12.25 1.34
C SER A 517 -23.07 12.01 0.16
N THR A 518 -23.62 11.50 -0.93
CA THR A 518 -22.90 11.31 -2.20
C THR A 518 -23.27 12.39 -3.22
N ARG A 519 -23.90 13.50 -2.79
CA ARG A 519 -24.44 14.51 -3.72
C ARG A 519 -23.38 15.18 -4.59
N LEU A 520 -22.17 15.34 -4.07
CA LEU A 520 -21.07 15.94 -4.80
C LEU A 520 -20.03 14.87 -5.10
N ALA A 521 -19.29 14.43 -4.09
CA ALA A 521 -18.41 13.28 -4.18
C ALA A 521 -18.03 12.76 -2.79
N THR A 522 -18.17 11.45 -2.59
CA THR A 522 -17.65 10.72 -1.43
C THR A 522 -16.48 9.87 -1.87
N ILE A 523 -15.36 9.94 -1.16
CA ILE A 523 -14.16 9.17 -1.49
C ILE A 523 -14.43 7.69 -1.18
N GLU A 524 -14.15 6.84 -2.17
CA GLU A 524 -14.19 5.39 -2.07
C GLU A 524 -12.80 4.85 -1.72
N HIS A 525 -11.77 5.28 -2.46
CA HIS A 525 -10.43 4.72 -2.35
C HIS A 525 -9.35 5.67 -2.86
N ILE A 526 -8.12 5.50 -2.37
CA ILE A 526 -6.95 6.30 -2.78
C ILE A 526 -5.76 5.36 -2.99
N PHE A 527 -5.09 5.45 -4.13
CA PHE A 527 -3.92 4.63 -4.46
C PHE A 527 -2.96 5.40 -5.39
N LEU A 528 -1.80 4.81 -5.71
CA LEU A 528 -0.83 5.39 -6.64
C LEU A 528 -0.87 4.63 -7.98
N GLU A 529 -0.98 5.36 -9.09
CA GLU A 529 -0.94 4.76 -10.43
C GLU A 529 -0.52 5.75 -11.52
N TYR A 530 -0.02 5.22 -12.64
CA TYR A 530 0.14 5.97 -13.88
C TYR A 530 -1.21 6.30 -14.52
N PRO A 531 -1.50 7.58 -14.83
CA PRO A 531 -2.71 7.94 -15.56
C PRO A 531 -2.86 7.19 -16.89
N SER A 532 -1.77 6.87 -17.60
CA SER A 532 -1.83 6.06 -18.82
C SER A 532 -2.33 4.65 -18.58
N VAL A 533 -1.89 4.00 -17.49
CA VAL A 533 -2.33 2.65 -17.12
C VAL A 533 -3.79 2.70 -16.68
N PHE A 534 -4.14 3.65 -15.80
CA PHE A 534 -5.50 3.85 -15.32
C PHE A 534 -6.50 4.11 -16.46
N ALA A 535 -6.17 5.01 -17.40
CA ALA A 535 -7.03 5.31 -18.54
C ALA A 535 -7.23 4.09 -19.46
N ASN A 536 -6.18 3.30 -19.68
CA ASN A 536 -6.29 2.07 -20.47
C ASN A 536 -7.13 1.00 -19.79
N ASP A 537 -7.03 0.88 -18.46
CA ASP A 537 -7.89 -0.01 -17.68
C ASP A 537 -9.36 0.44 -17.77
N MET A 538 -9.64 1.74 -17.67
CA MET A 538 -11.00 2.28 -17.79
C MET A 538 -11.59 2.03 -19.19
N LYS A 539 -10.78 2.21 -20.25
CA LYS A 539 -11.16 1.89 -21.63
C LYS A 539 -11.43 0.40 -21.82
N ARG A 540 -10.57 -0.47 -21.29
CA ARG A 540 -10.72 -1.94 -21.38
C ARG A 540 -11.99 -2.44 -20.71
N ILE A 541 -12.33 -1.86 -19.56
CA ILE A 541 -13.52 -2.25 -18.77
C ILE A 541 -14.80 -1.60 -19.33
N GLY A 542 -14.66 -0.56 -20.18
CA GLY A 542 -15.76 0.11 -20.86
C GLY A 542 -16.47 1.16 -19.99
N GLU A 543 -15.72 1.82 -19.09
CA GLU A 543 -16.24 2.87 -18.20
C GLU A 543 -17.54 2.49 -17.47
N LYS A 544 -17.60 1.26 -16.95
CA LYS A 544 -18.73 0.78 -16.15
C LYS A 544 -18.53 1.08 -14.66
N PRO A 545 -19.62 1.28 -13.90
CA PRO A 545 -19.53 1.40 -12.44
C PRO A 545 -18.95 0.11 -11.85
N GLN A 546 -18.01 0.22 -10.91
CA GLN A 546 -17.37 -0.92 -10.26
C GLN A 546 -16.67 -0.51 -8.97
N VAL A 547 -16.43 -1.48 -8.08
CA VAL A 547 -15.51 -1.29 -6.96
C VAL A 547 -14.09 -1.42 -7.50
N LEU A 548 -13.36 -0.31 -7.61
CA LEU A 548 -12.04 -0.34 -8.22
C LEU A 548 -11.04 -1.16 -7.38
N GLY A 549 -10.22 -1.95 -8.09
CA GLY A 549 -9.17 -2.77 -7.47
C GLY A 549 -9.67 -4.06 -6.79
N CYS A 550 -10.97 -4.36 -6.85
CA CYS A 550 -11.54 -5.58 -6.29
C CYS A 550 -12.42 -6.31 -7.32
N GLN A 551 -12.47 -7.63 -7.24
CA GLN A 551 -13.51 -8.43 -7.91
C GLN A 551 -14.77 -8.42 -7.05
N LEU A 552 -15.93 -8.14 -7.64
CA LEU A 552 -17.19 -8.20 -6.91
C LEU A 552 -17.63 -9.66 -6.74
N GLU A 553 -18.06 -10.04 -5.53
CA GLU A 553 -18.64 -11.36 -5.23
C GLU A 553 -20.16 -11.39 -5.27
#